data_AF-A0AAE0LJT9-F1
#
_entry.id   AF-A0AAE0LJT9-F1
#
_cell.length_a   1.000
_cell.length_b   1.000
_cell.length_c   1.000
_cell.angle_alpha   90.00
_cell.angle_beta   90.00
_cell.angle_gamma   90.00
#
_symmetry.space_group_name_H-M   'P 1'
#
loop_
_entity.id
_entity.type
_entity.pdbx_description
1 polymer ?
#
loop_
_entity_poly.entity_id
_entity_poly.type
_entity_poly.pdbx_seq_one_letter_code
_entity_poly.pdbx_strand_id
1 'polypeptide(L)'
;MVQEGRWSKREVLTPVPDPSCKSKGLLSEDNVFVEFGAGKGMLSLSVSEALKSAAVRLLLVERGGGNGLHNKADRVLAARAHAAEDFARLRIDIRHLMLSKVPMLEPPKDPTSRAFSAPVPVAAISKHLCGVATDLALRCLDGYQARGGKVQGVAIALCCHGACHYEDYVGRAWWEDTLGLSAAHFEQVRQMTAWATGCRPAARAQMKERGDAKPNVSQSDDKPGKPEDGEGSTQLAHGSEQSGPTMLKEGEASGAAFGAESFTPEKMLHLGRMCKQLIDAGRLAYVREVLGLQADLVQYCLEEVSAENCLLVAWARDTPDVKD
;
A
#
# COMPACT_ATOMS: atom_id res chain seq x y z
N MET A 1 10.53 -14.04 -32.56
CA MET A 1 11.44 -12.87 -32.62
C MET A 1 11.13 -12.02 -31.41
N VAL A 2 11.93 -12.17 -30.36
CA VAL A 2 11.83 -11.37 -29.13
C VAL A 2 12.38 -9.98 -29.48
N GLN A 3 11.53 -8.96 -29.50
CA GLN A 3 12.03 -7.57 -29.58
C GLN A 3 12.64 -7.24 -28.22
N GLU A 4 13.96 -7.05 -28.20
CA GLU A 4 14.69 -6.52 -27.06
C GLU A 4 14.18 -5.11 -26.74
N GLY A 5 13.36 -5.00 -25.68
CA GLY A 5 12.94 -3.72 -25.12
C GLY A 5 14.13 -3.04 -24.45
N ARG A 6 14.85 -2.19 -25.20
CA ARG A 6 15.91 -1.36 -24.67
C ARG A 6 15.31 -0.28 -23.77
N TRP A 7 15.28 -0.52 -22.47
CA TRP A 7 14.94 0.48 -21.45
C TRP A 7 15.83 1.72 -21.64
N SER A 8 15.23 2.89 -21.87
CA SER A 8 16.01 4.13 -21.97
C SER A 8 16.34 4.67 -20.58
N LYS A 9 17.52 5.28 -20.38
CA LYS A 9 17.92 5.90 -19.09
C LYS A 9 16.91 6.93 -18.55
N ARG A 10 16.04 7.49 -19.41
CA ARG A 10 14.99 8.45 -19.02
C ARG A 10 13.77 7.78 -18.38
N GLU A 11 13.42 6.56 -18.76
CA GLU A 11 12.27 5.82 -18.19
C GLU A 11 12.55 5.30 -16.77
N VAL A 12 13.82 5.19 -16.38
CA VAL A 12 14.25 4.64 -15.08
C VAL A 12 14.21 5.69 -13.95
N LEU A 13 14.25 7.00 -14.24
CA LEU A 13 14.63 8.03 -13.25
C LEU A 13 13.58 9.11 -12.97
N THR A 14 12.46 9.15 -13.69
CA THR A 14 11.38 10.10 -13.43
C THR A 14 10.01 9.48 -13.64
N PRO A 15 9.19 9.28 -12.59
CA PRO A 15 7.75 9.20 -12.74
C PRO A 15 7.32 10.47 -13.48
N VAL A 16 6.81 10.33 -14.68
CA VAL A 16 6.32 11.48 -15.44
C VAL A 16 4.94 11.80 -14.87
N PRO A 17 4.68 13.03 -14.38
CA PRO A 17 3.31 13.46 -14.13
C PRO A 17 2.60 13.40 -15.48
N ASP A 18 1.69 12.45 -15.68
CA ASP A 18 0.84 12.41 -16.85
C ASP A 18 -0.49 13.10 -16.50
N PRO A 19 -0.66 14.41 -16.83
CA PRO A 19 -1.91 15.11 -16.62
C PRO A 19 -3.04 14.59 -17.52
N SER A 20 -2.74 13.67 -18.45
CA SER A 20 -3.70 13.10 -19.38
C SER A 20 -4.20 11.72 -18.99
N CYS A 21 -3.93 11.25 -17.75
CA CYS A 21 -4.25 9.89 -17.27
C CYS A 21 -5.62 9.41 -17.76
N LYS A 22 -5.61 8.75 -18.93
CA LYS A 22 -6.80 8.26 -19.58
C LYS A 22 -7.37 7.19 -18.67
N SER A 23 -8.69 7.19 -18.51
CA SER A 23 -9.35 6.17 -17.73
C SER A 23 -8.94 4.78 -18.22
N LYS A 24 -8.28 4.00 -17.35
CA LYS A 24 -7.76 2.66 -17.66
C LYS A 24 -8.83 1.56 -17.53
N GLY A 25 -10.09 1.93 -17.34
CA GLY A 25 -11.21 0.98 -17.19
C GLY A 25 -11.13 0.05 -15.97
N LEU A 26 -10.26 0.33 -15.00
CA LEU A 26 -10.05 -0.54 -13.82
C LEU A 26 -11.19 -0.47 -12.80
N LEU A 27 -11.84 0.69 -12.67
CA LEU A 27 -13.03 0.86 -11.83
C LEU A 27 -14.25 0.32 -12.59
N SER A 28 -14.37 -0.99 -12.63
CA SER A 28 -15.50 -1.70 -13.23
C SER A 28 -16.14 -2.67 -12.22
N GLU A 29 -17.45 -2.83 -12.32
CA GLU A 29 -18.26 -3.82 -11.61
C GLU A 29 -17.90 -5.26 -12.01
N ASP A 30 -17.23 -5.41 -13.16
CA ASP A 30 -16.76 -6.68 -13.71
C ASP A 30 -15.54 -7.26 -12.97
N ASN A 31 -14.96 -6.51 -12.04
CA ASN A 31 -13.78 -6.90 -11.28
C ASN A 31 -14.14 -7.32 -9.85
N VAL A 32 -13.46 -8.35 -9.34
CA VAL A 32 -13.26 -8.49 -7.89
C VAL A 32 -12.10 -7.60 -7.49
N PHE A 33 -12.33 -6.65 -6.59
CA PHE A 33 -11.25 -5.84 -6.02
C PHE A 33 -10.62 -6.58 -4.86
N VAL A 34 -9.31 -6.82 -4.94
CA VAL A 34 -8.53 -7.45 -3.88
C VAL A 34 -7.68 -6.38 -3.20
N GLU A 35 -8.08 -5.96 -1.99
CA GLU A 35 -7.32 -5.01 -1.18
C GLU A 35 -6.27 -5.72 -0.33
N PHE A 36 -5.01 -5.68 -0.76
CA PHE A 36 -3.89 -6.18 0.04
C PHE A 36 -3.53 -5.19 1.13
N GLY A 37 -3.29 -5.68 2.35
CA GLY A 37 -2.98 -4.82 3.50
C GLY A 37 -4.15 -3.92 3.91
N ALA A 38 -5.37 -4.44 3.85
CA ALA A 38 -6.59 -3.63 3.91
C ALA A 38 -6.77 -2.82 5.20
N GLY A 39 -6.24 -3.30 6.34
CA GLY A 39 -6.42 -2.67 7.65
C GLY A 39 -7.88 -2.29 7.90
N LYS A 40 -8.16 -0.99 8.05
CA LYS A 40 -9.51 -0.44 8.30
C LYS A 40 -10.51 -0.61 7.13
N GLY A 41 -10.08 -1.05 5.95
CA GLY A 41 -10.92 -1.28 4.76
C GLY A 41 -11.43 -0.02 4.06
N MET A 42 -10.80 1.13 4.33
CA MET A 42 -11.27 2.41 3.81
C MET A 42 -11.08 2.56 2.30
N LEU A 43 -10.07 1.90 1.70
CA LEU A 43 -9.87 1.97 0.25
C LEU A 43 -10.98 1.21 -0.47
N SER A 44 -11.29 -0.02 -0.03
CA SER A 44 -12.45 -0.77 -0.53
C SER A 44 -13.77 -0.02 -0.33
N LEU A 45 -13.94 0.70 0.78
CA LEU A 45 -15.09 1.57 0.98
C LEU A 45 -15.17 2.67 -0.09
N SER A 46 -14.06 3.35 -0.37
CA SER A 46 -14.01 4.37 -1.43
C SER A 46 -14.28 3.78 -2.82
N VAL A 47 -13.83 2.56 -3.11
CA VAL A 47 -14.18 1.85 -4.36
C VAL A 47 -15.68 1.58 -4.44
N SER A 48 -16.27 1.06 -3.35
CA SER A 48 -17.72 0.85 -3.25
C SER A 48 -18.52 2.14 -3.46
N GLU A 49 -18.04 3.27 -2.95
CA GLU A 49 -18.69 4.59 -3.13
C GLU A 49 -18.53 5.12 -4.56
N ALA A 50 -17.36 4.95 -5.15
CA ALA A 50 -17.09 5.37 -6.53
C ALA A 50 -17.98 4.65 -7.55
N LEU A 51 -18.25 3.37 -7.33
CA LEU A 51 -19.10 2.53 -8.19
C LEU A 51 -20.61 2.62 -7.85
N LYS A 52 -21.01 3.55 -6.96
CA LYS A 52 -22.40 4.00 -6.73
C LYS A 52 -23.48 2.90 -6.76
N SER A 53 -23.39 1.94 -5.83
CA SER A 53 -24.42 0.92 -5.56
C SER A 53 -24.58 -0.21 -6.58
N ALA A 54 -23.59 -0.41 -7.46
CA ALA A 54 -23.42 -1.68 -8.14
C ALA A 54 -22.96 -2.79 -7.16
N ALA A 55 -23.23 -4.05 -7.47
CA ALA A 55 -22.81 -5.21 -6.67
C ALA A 55 -21.30 -5.45 -6.77
N VAL A 56 -20.51 -4.54 -6.17
CA VAL A 56 -19.05 -4.60 -6.16
C VAL A 56 -18.59 -5.77 -5.30
N ARG A 57 -17.70 -6.61 -5.84
CA ARG A 57 -17.08 -7.70 -5.09
C ARG A 57 -15.75 -7.26 -4.49
N LEU A 58 -15.61 -7.43 -3.18
CA LEU A 58 -14.51 -6.91 -2.39
C LEU A 58 -13.88 -8.02 -1.54
N LEU A 59 -12.63 -8.34 -1.82
CA LEU A 59 -11.80 -9.24 -1.02
C LEU A 59 -10.73 -8.43 -0.27
N LEU A 60 -10.86 -8.32 1.05
CA LEU A 60 -9.88 -7.61 1.87
C LEU A 60 -8.91 -8.62 2.47
N VAL A 61 -7.61 -8.37 2.34
CA VAL A 61 -6.54 -9.22 2.87
C VAL A 61 -5.73 -8.42 3.88
N GLU A 62 -5.60 -8.93 5.10
CA GLU A 62 -4.69 -8.36 6.09
C GLU A 62 -4.00 -9.44 6.92
N ARG A 63 -2.78 -9.15 7.41
CA ARG A 63 -2.10 -10.02 8.36
C ARG A 63 -2.84 -9.97 9.71
N GLY A 64 -3.20 -11.13 10.25
CA GLY A 64 -3.77 -11.22 11.60
C GLY A 64 -2.71 -10.96 12.68
N GLY A 65 -3.04 -10.13 13.68
CA GLY A 65 -2.21 -9.94 14.89
C GLY A 65 -2.22 -8.51 15.42
N GLY A 66 -2.84 -8.30 16.58
CA GLY A 66 -2.76 -7.07 17.38
C GLY A 66 -4.07 -6.28 17.47
N ASN A 67 -4.77 -6.44 18.59
CA ASN A 67 -5.90 -5.67 19.11
C ASN A 67 -6.36 -4.45 18.29
N GLY A 68 -7.55 -4.56 17.68
CA GLY A 68 -8.39 -3.38 17.48
C GLY A 68 -8.04 -2.48 16.30
N LEU A 69 -7.52 -3.01 15.17
CA LEU A 69 -7.86 -2.37 13.89
C LEU A 69 -9.35 -2.62 13.66
N HIS A 70 -10.17 -1.76 14.25
CA HIS A 70 -11.60 -1.77 14.06
C HIS A 70 -11.86 -1.80 12.55
N ASN A 71 -12.49 -2.90 12.13
CA ASN A 71 -13.18 -3.20 10.89
C ASN A 71 -14.21 -2.10 10.56
N LYS A 72 -13.74 -0.85 10.49
CA LYS A 72 -14.56 0.38 10.48
C LYS A 72 -15.42 0.40 9.22
N ALA A 73 -14.84 -0.04 8.10
CA ALA A 73 -15.57 -0.17 6.85
C ALA A 73 -16.41 -1.45 6.78
N ASP A 74 -16.02 -2.56 7.42
CA ASP A 74 -16.65 -3.87 7.22
C ASP A 74 -18.15 -3.86 7.48
N ARG A 75 -18.62 -3.17 8.54
CA ARG A 75 -20.06 -3.07 8.81
C ARG A 75 -20.80 -2.40 7.65
N VAL A 76 -20.20 -1.36 7.07
CA VAL A 76 -20.77 -0.61 5.94
C VAL A 76 -20.69 -1.45 4.66
N LEU A 77 -19.54 -2.09 4.41
CA LEU A 77 -19.31 -2.94 3.24
C LEU A 77 -20.24 -4.16 3.24
N ALA A 78 -20.37 -4.85 4.38
CA ALA A 78 -21.28 -5.97 4.54
C ALA A 78 -22.75 -5.55 4.40
N ALA A 79 -23.13 -4.35 4.86
CA ALA A 79 -24.48 -3.83 4.66
C ALA A 79 -24.78 -3.42 3.21
N ARG A 80 -23.74 -3.16 2.39
CA ARG A 80 -23.86 -2.83 0.96
C ARG A 80 -23.76 -4.06 0.06
N ALA A 81 -23.26 -5.19 0.57
CA ALA A 81 -23.18 -6.44 -0.16
C ALA A 81 -24.60 -6.96 -0.49
N HIS A 82 -24.83 -7.41 -1.72
CA HIS A 82 -26.12 -7.98 -2.11
C HIS A 82 -26.18 -9.48 -1.82
N ALA A 83 -25.04 -10.15 -1.84
CA ALA A 83 -24.87 -11.55 -1.47
C ALA A 83 -23.65 -11.73 -0.54
N ALA A 84 -23.63 -12.85 0.19
CA ALA A 84 -22.49 -13.18 1.06
C ALA A 84 -21.17 -13.29 0.27
N GLU A 85 -21.25 -13.63 -1.01
CA GLU A 85 -20.10 -13.72 -1.92
C GLU A 85 -19.54 -12.36 -2.37
N ASP A 86 -20.23 -11.24 -2.10
CA ASP A 86 -19.78 -9.91 -2.57
C ASP A 86 -18.75 -9.28 -1.62
N PHE A 87 -18.63 -9.75 -0.38
CA PHE A 87 -17.67 -9.21 0.58
C PHE A 87 -17.04 -10.31 1.43
N ALA A 88 -15.71 -10.33 1.47
CA ALA A 88 -14.95 -11.24 2.31
C ALA A 88 -13.70 -10.53 2.85
N ARG A 89 -13.31 -10.87 4.07
CA ARG A 89 -12.04 -10.45 4.67
C ARG A 89 -11.25 -11.67 5.13
N LEU A 90 -10.04 -11.82 4.60
CA LEU A 90 -9.09 -12.85 4.99
C LEU A 90 -8.04 -12.28 5.93
N ARG A 91 -7.99 -12.82 7.16
CA ARG A 91 -6.91 -12.56 8.12
C ARG A 91 -5.79 -13.55 7.88
N ILE A 92 -4.93 -13.28 6.91
CA ILE A 92 -3.87 -14.16 6.45
C ILE A 92 -2.63 -13.34 6.07
N ASP A 93 -1.45 -13.86 6.39
CA ASP A 93 -0.20 -13.31 5.86
C ASP A 93 -0.13 -13.61 4.35
N ILE A 94 0.18 -12.59 3.53
CA ILE A 94 0.20 -12.68 2.07
C ILE A 94 1.16 -13.80 1.60
N ARG A 95 2.22 -14.12 2.36
CA ARG A 95 3.13 -15.26 2.07
C ARG A 95 2.39 -16.60 1.93
N HIS A 96 1.27 -16.77 2.62
CA HIS A 96 0.50 -18.00 2.65
C HIS A 96 -0.78 -17.92 1.80
N LEU A 97 -1.06 -16.78 1.17
CA LEU A 97 -2.27 -16.57 0.39
C LEU A 97 -2.14 -17.16 -1.02
N MET A 98 -3.09 -18.04 -1.37
CA MET A 98 -3.29 -18.51 -2.74
C MET A 98 -4.66 -18.05 -3.24
N LEU A 99 -4.71 -16.99 -4.07
CA LEU A 99 -5.98 -16.44 -4.56
C LEU A 99 -6.85 -17.47 -5.28
N SER A 100 -6.24 -18.40 -6.02
CA SER A 100 -6.97 -19.46 -6.73
C SER A 100 -7.71 -20.45 -5.83
N LYS A 101 -7.50 -20.38 -4.51
CA LYS A 101 -8.19 -21.21 -3.50
C LYS A 101 -9.18 -20.41 -2.66
N VAL A 102 -9.39 -19.13 -2.98
CA VAL A 102 -10.35 -18.27 -2.29
C VAL A 102 -11.74 -18.52 -2.91
N PRO A 103 -12.75 -18.94 -2.13
CA PRO A 103 -14.06 -19.28 -2.69
C PRO A 103 -14.72 -18.18 -3.54
N MET A 104 -14.55 -16.91 -3.16
CA MET A 104 -15.04 -15.75 -3.93
C MET A 104 -14.44 -15.65 -5.35
N LEU A 105 -13.27 -16.24 -5.57
CA LEU A 105 -12.57 -16.23 -6.85
C LEU A 105 -12.72 -17.55 -7.63
N GLU A 106 -13.48 -18.51 -7.10
CA GLU A 106 -13.81 -19.73 -7.83
C GLU A 106 -14.85 -19.42 -8.92
N PRO A 107 -14.77 -20.07 -10.10
CA PRO A 107 -15.82 -20.00 -11.09
C PRO A 107 -17.17 -20.40 -10.49
N PRO A 108 -18.27 -19.73 -10.85
CA PRO A 108 -19.58 -20.14 -10.39
C PRO A 108 -19.92 -21.57 -10.84
N LYS A 109 -20.39 -22.38 -9.89
CA LYS A 109 -20.91 -23.72 -10.18
C LYS A 109 -22.29 -23.67 -10.83
N ASP A 110 -23.02 -22.59 -10.60
CA ASP A 110 -24.36 -22.34 -11.15
C ASP A 110 -24.30 -21.26 -12.24
N PRO A 111 -24.62 -21.59 -13.51
CA PRO A 111 -24.61 -20.64 -14.63
C PRO A 111 -25.70 -19.55 -14.54
N THR A 112 -26.65 -19.66 -13.61
CA THR A 112 -27.68 -18.64 -13.35
C THR A 112 -27.28 -17.63 -12.26
N SER A 113 -26.16 -17.88 -11.58
CA SER A 113 -25.65 -16.96 -10.56
C SER A 113 -25.16 -15.66 -11.18
N ARG A 114 -25.25 -14.56 -10.43
CA ARG A 114 -24.74 -13.22 -10.80
C ARG A 114 -23.21 -13.19 -11.01
N ALA A 115 -22.52 -14.31 -10.84
CA ALA A 115 -21.07 -14.40 -10.79
C ALA A 115 -20.41 -14.11 -12.14
N PHE A 116 -19.11 -13.79 -12.08
CA PHE A 116 -18.32 -13.48 -13.26
C PHE A 116 -18.25 -14.66 -14.23
N SER A 117 -18.21 -14.35 -15.53
CA SER A 117 -17.74 -15.32 -16.51
C SER A 117 -16.31 -15.73 -16.15
N ALA A 118 -16.04 -17.03 -16.14
CA ALA A 118 -14.68 -17.51 -15.88
C ALA A 118 -13.77 -17.11 -17.06
N PRO A 119 -12.52 -16.68 -16.80
CA PRO A 119 -11.88 -16.53 -15.49
C PRO A 119 -12.29 -15.28 -14.72
N VAL A 120 -12.40 -15.39 -13.39
CA VAL A 120 -12.79 -14.27 -12.51
C VAL A 120 -11.75 -13.13 -12.60
N PRO A 121 -12.14 -11.92 -13.06
CA PRO A 121 -11.23 -10.79 -13.19
C PRO A 121 -10.90 -10.20 -11.82
N VAL A 122 -9.61 -10.01 -11.53
CA VAL A 122 -9.11 -9.40 -10.29
C VAL A 122 -8.47 -8.06 -10.58
N ALA A 123 -8.90 -7.02 -9.86
CA ALA A 123 -8.22 -5.74 -9.74
C ALA A 123 -7.56 -5.64 -8.35
N ALA A 124 -6.24 -5.75 -8.29
CA ALA A 124 -5.49 -5.66 -7.04
C ALA A 124 -5.28 -4.20 -6.64
N ILE A 125 -5.62 -3.85 -5.40
CA ILE A 125 -5.48 -2.49 -4.88
C ILE A 125 -4.76 -2.49 -3.54
N SER A 126 -4.04 -1.41 -3.22
CA SER A 126 -3.55 -1.20 -1.87
C SER A 126 -3.10 0.25 -1.64
N LYS A 127 -3.23 0.72 -0.39
CA LYS A 127 -2.60 1.94 0.07
C LYS A 127 -1.61 1.67 1.20
N HIS A 128 -0.37 2.06 0.95
CA HIS A 128 0.80 1.85 1.81
C HIS A 128 1.11 0.39 2.13
N LEU A 129 1.10 -0.47 1.11
CA LEU A 129 1.57 -1.83 1.27
C LEU A 129 3.09 -1.79 1.50
N CYS A 130 3.55 -2.29 2.65
CA CYS A 130 4.97 -2.23 2.98
C CYS A 130 5.82 -3.01 1.97
N GLY A 131 7.10 -2.65 1.84
CA GLY A 131 8.04 -3.17 0.84
C GLY A 131 7.83 -4.64 0.47
N VAL A 132 8.20 -5.56 1.36
CA VAL A 132 8.04 -7.01 1.15
C VAL A 132 6.59 -7.43 0.85
N ALA A 133 5.60 -6.80 1.49
CA ALA A 133 4.20 -7.15 1.25
C ALA A 133 3.75 -6.81 -0.19
N THR A 134 4.32 -5.76 -0.79
CA THR A 134 4.09 -5.44 -2.21
C THR A 134 4.61 -6.55 -3.10
N ASP A 135 5.86 -6.98 -2.88
CA ASP A 135 6.49 -8.02 -3.69
C ASP A 135 5.78 -9.38 -3.53
N LEU A 136 5.30 -9.68 -2.31
CA LEU A 136 4.47 -10.86 -2.05
C LEU A 136 3.10 -10.79 -2.73
N ALA A 137 2.46 -9.62 -2.75
CA ALA A 137 1.18 -9.43 -3.44
C ALA A 137 1.33 -9.62 -4.95
N LEU A 138 2.40 -9.09 -5.55
CA LEU A 138 2.69 -9.29 -6.98
C LEU A 138 2.95 -10.77 -7.31
N ARG A 139 3.70 -11.51 -6.47
CA ARG A 139 3.85 -12.98 -6.62
C ARG A 139 2.54 -13.73 -6.43
N CYS A 140 1.67 -13.27 -5.54
CA CYS A 140 0.35 -13.85 -5.34
C CYS A 140 -0.51 -13.72 -6.60
N LEU A 141 -0.42 -12.58 -7.30
CA LEU A 141 -1.12 -12.33 -8.58
C LEU A 141 -0.56 -13.16 -9.73
N ASP A 142 0.76 -13.29 -9.84
CA ASP A 142 1.41 -14.20 -10.78
C ASP A 142 0.93 -15.65 -10.57
N GLY A 143 0.97 -16.12 -9.32
CA GLY A 143 0.45 -17.43 -8.95
C GLY A 143 -1.06 -17.61 -9.23
N TYR A 144 -1.84 -16.53 -9.24
CA TYR A 144 -3.25 -16.55 -9.64
C TYR A 144 -3.39 -16.74 -11.16
N GLN A 145 -2.63 -15.98 -11.97
CA GLN A 145 -2.62 -16.13 -13.44
C GLN A 145 -2.14 -17.51 -13.87
N ALA A 146 -1.06 -18.01 -13.26
CA ALA A 146 -0.51 -19.34 -13.53
C ALA A 146 -1.50 -20.49 -13.28
N ARG A 147 -2.59 -20.22 -12.53
CA ARG A 147 -3.67 -21.19 -12.22
C ARG A 147 -4.97 -20.88 -12.95
N GLY A 148 -4.91 -20.07 -14.00
CA GLY A 148 -6.05 -19.74 -14.86
C GLY A 148 -6.88 -18.54 -14.40
N GLY A 149 -6.46 -17.82 -13.35
CA GLY A 149 -7.09 -16.55 -12.96
C GLY A 149 -6.77 -15.41 -13.92
N LYS A 150 -7.62 -14.37 -13.96
CA LYS A 150 -7.37 -13.16 -14.77
C LYS A 150 -7.04 -11.99 -13.85
N VAL A 151 -5.85 -11.41 -14.00
CA VAL A 151 -5.51 -10.13 -13.37
C VAL A 151 -5.85 -9.03 -14.35
N GLN A 152 -6.92 -8.28 -14.09
CA GLN A 152 -7.38 -7.17 -14.92
C GLN A 152 -6.55 -5.91 -14.66
N GLY A 153 -6.09 -5.71 -13.43
CA GLY A 153 -5.20 -4.60 -13.11
C GLY A 153 -4.64 -4.59 -11.71
N VAL A 154 -3.73 -3.65 -11.48
CA VAL A 154 -3.03 -3.42 -10.22
C VAL A 154 -2.99 -1.90 -9.96
N ALA A 155 -3.27 -1.47 -8.74
CA ALA A 155 -3.08 -0.10 -8.28
C ALA A 155 -2.56 -0.13 -6.83
N ILE A 156 -1.24 -0.11 -6.67
CA ILE A 156 -0.58 -0.21 -5.35
C ILE A 156 0.27 1.04 -5.09
N ALA A 157 -0.07 1.78 -4.04
CA ALA A 157 0.76 2.88 -3.57
C ALA A 157 2.02 2.32 -2.90
N LEU A 158 3.17 2.54 -3.54
CA LEU A 158 4.47 1.99 -3.15
C LEU A 158 5.03 2.80 -1.97
N CYS A 159 5.42 2.12 -0.91
CA CYS A 159 6.03 2.76 0.25
C CYS A 159 6.96 1.82 1.00
N CYS A 160 7.69 2.35 1.98
CA CYS A 160 8.53 1.58 2.89
C CYS A 160 9.55 0.69 2.16
N HIS A 161 10.25 1.25 1.16
CA HIS A 161 11.31 0.54 0.42
C HIS A 161 12.43 0.03 1.33
N GLY A 162 12.68 0.72 2.45
CA GLY A 162 13.56 0.25 3.51
C GLY A 162 13.13 -1.08 4.15
N ALA A 163 11.88 -1.52 3.98
CA ALA A 163 11.40 -2.81 4.47
C ALA A 163 11.46 -3.92 3.39
N CYS A 164 12.04 -3.67 2.22
CA CYS A 164 12.23 -4.69 1.19
C CYS A 164 13.31 -5.70 1.61
N HIS A 165 13.13 -6.98 1.29
CA HIS A 165 14.17 -8.01 1.40
C HIS A 165 14.48 -8.52 0.01
N TYR A 166 15.76 -8.73 -0.29
CA TYR A 166 16.20 -9.11 -1.64
C TYR A 166 15.57 -10.44 -2.07
N GLU A 167 15.52 -11.41 -1.15
CA GLU A 167 14.96 -12.74 -1.37
C GLU A 167 13.48 -12.70 -1.75
N ASP A 168 12.77 -11.68 -1.23
CA ASP A 168 11.36 -11.46 -1.48
C ASP A 168 11.10 -10.52 -2.67
N TYR A 169 12.10 -9.81 -3.17
CA TYR A 169 11.94 -8.83 -4.23
C TYR A 169 11.60 -9.50 -5.57
N VAL A 170 10.56 -9.00 -6.24
CA VAL A 170 10.12 -9.58 -7.54
C VAL A 170 11.00 -9.19 -8.71
N GLY A 171 11.64 -8.02 -8.63
CA GLY A 171 12.49 -7.50 -9.70
C GLY A 171 13.90 -8.06 -9.72
N ARG A 172 14.18 -9.24 -9.13
CA ARG A 172 15.54 -9.80 -9.04
C ARG A 172 16.16 -10.07 -10.41
N ALA A 173 15.43 -10.68 -11.34
CA ALA A 173 15.93 -10.93 -12.69
C ALA A 173 16.28 -9.62 -13.40
N TRP A 174 15.39 -8.62 -13.33
CA TRP A 174 15.68 -7.28 -13.85
C TRP A 174 16.91 -6.65 -13.18
N TRP A 175 17.03 -6.77 -11.86
CA TRP A 175 18.14 -6.22 -11.08
C TRP A 175 19.49 -6.84 -11.46
N GLU A 176 19.54 -8.16 -11.55
CA GLU A 176 20.76 -8.91 -11.87
C GLU A 176 21.08 -8.85 -13.35
N ASP A 177 20.12 -9.21 -14.21
CA ASP A 177 20.35 -9.43 -15.64
C ASP A 177 20.39 -8.10 -16.42
N THR A 178 19.57 -7.12 -16.03
CA THR A 178 19.49 -5.84 -16.75
C THR A 178 20.46 -4.79 -16.17
N LEU A 179 20.58 -4.70 -14.84
CA LEU A 179 21.49 -3.73 -14.23
C LEU A 179 22.89 -4.28 -13.94
N GLY A 180 23.09 -5.60 -13.92
CA GLY A 180 24.36 -6.20 -13.51
C GLY A 180 24.66 -5.99 -12.02
N LEU A 181 23.64 -5.79 -11.18
CA LEU A 181 23.80 -5.50 -9.76
C LEU A 181 23.54 -6.74 -8.91
N SER A 182 24.30 -6.89 -7.81
CA SER A 182 24.16 -8.02 -6.89
C SER A 182 23.16 -7.75 -5.78
N ALA A 183 22.85 -8.79 -5.00
CA ALA A 183 22.10 -8.67 -3.74
C ALA A 183 22.74 -7.66 -2.76
N ALA A 184 24.06 -7.57 -2.72
CA ALA A 184 24.77 -6.62 -1.87
C ALA A 184 24.53 -5.17 -2.30
N HIS A 185 24.48 -4.90 -3.61
CA HIS A 185 24.10 -3.58 -4.13
C HIS A 185 22.63 -3.26 -3.79
N PHE A 186 21.74 -4.26 -3.83
CA PHE A 186 20.35 -4.05 -3.44
C PHE A 186 20.25 -3.60 -1.99
N GLU A 187 21.00 -4.24 -1.10
CA GLU A 187 21.01 -3.89 0.32
C GLU A 187 21.51 -2.46 0.56
N GLN A 188 22.55 -2.02 -0.15
CA GLN A 188 23.02 -0.63 -0.10
C GLN A 188 21.94 0.36 -0.59
N VAL A 189 21.32 0.07 -1.75
CA VAL A 189 20.25 0.90 -2.31
C VAL A 189 19.04 0.96 -1.37
N ARG A 190 18.64 -0.18 -0.81
CA ARG A 190 17.58 -0.28 0.19
C ARG A 190 17.84 0.64 1.38
N GLN A 191 19.05 0.63 1.94
CA GLN A 191 19.42 1.51 3.05
C GLN A 191 19.35 2.99 2.69
N MET A 192 19.82 3.35 1.50
CA MET A 192 19.80 4.74 1.00
C MET A 192 18.37 5.28 0.77
N THR A 193 17.36 4.41 0.60
CA THR A 193 15.95 4.86 0.48
C THR A 193 15.46 5.64 1.70
N ALA A 194 16.04 5.42 2.88
CA ALA A 194 15.70 6.16 4.10
C ALA A 194 16.02 7.66 4.00
N TRP A 195 16.97 8.06 3.15
CA TRP A 195 17.29 9.47 2.94
C TRP A 195 16.15 10.24 2.27
N ALA A 196 15.28 9.56 1.53
CA ALA A 196 14.12 10.19 0.89
C ALA A 196 13.07 10.69 1.88
N THR A 197 13.02 10.12 3.09
CA THR A 197 12.02 10.44 4.11
C THR A 197 12.63 11.02 5.39
N GLY A 198 13.88 10.65 5.71
CA GLY A 198 14.61 11.12 6.89
C GLY A 198 15.26 12.49 6.73
N CYS A 199 15.61 12.93 5.51
CA CYS A 199 16.27 14.21 5.25
C CYS A 199 15.29 15.36 4.97
N ARG A 200 14.19 15.49 5.72
CA ARG A 200 13.32 16.67 5.63
C ARG A 200 13.93 17.83 6.44
N PRO A 201 14.47 18.89 5.82
CA PRO A 201 14.90 20.07 6.56
C PRO A 201 13.67 20.80 7.10
N ALA A 202 13.65 21.11 8.40
CA ALA A 202 12.86 22.18 9.05
C ALA A 202 11.32 22.30 8.82
N ALA A 203 10.65 21.49 8.00
CA ALA A 203 9.20 21.60 7.78
C ALA A 203 8.37 21.13 8.99
N ARG A 204 8.95 20.28 9.86
CA ARG A 204 8.31 19.86 11.12
C ARG A 204 8.44 20.92 12.22
N ALA A 205 9.40 21.84 12.13
CA ALA A 205 9.56 22.94 13.07
C ALA A 205 8.50 24.02 12.86
N GLN A 206 8.18 24.36 11.60
CA GLN A 206 7.16 25.37 11.28
C GLN A 206 5.72 24.92 11.56
N MET A 207 5.45 23.60 11.58
CA MET A 207 4.13 23.06 11.92
C MET A 207 3.88 23.03 13.44
N LYS A 208 4.93 23.04 14.27
CA LYS A 208 4.83 23.19 15.74
C LYS A 208 4.53 24.62 16.16
N GLU A 209 5.03 25.62 15.43
CA GLU A 209 4.81 27.04 15.80
C GLU A 209 3.42 27.59 15.44
N ARG A 210 2.65 26.91 14.57
CA ARG A 210 1.26 27.30 14.23
C ARG A 210 0.17 26.60 15.06
N GLY A 211 0.55 25.73 16.01
CA GLY A 211 -0.39 24.89 16.77
C GLY A 211 -0.90 25.45 18.11
N ASP A 212 -0.32 26.53 18.63
CA ASP A 212 -0.65 27.07 19.97
C ASP A 212 -1.52 28.34 19.93
N ALA A 213 -2.57 28.33 19.12
CA ALA A 213 -3.67 29.30 19.24
C ALA A 213 -4.98 28.55 19.42
N LYS A 214 -5.35 28.28 20.68
CA LYS A 214 -6.70 27.83 21.05
C LYS A 214 -7.69 28.96 20.72
N PRO A 215 -8.72 28.73 19.89
CA PRO A 215 -9.81 29.70 19.79
C PRO A 215 -10.64 29.63 21.08
N ASN A 216 -10.82 30.80 21.70
CA ASN A 216 -11.65 31.02 22.86
C ASN A 216 -13.13 30.83 22.45
N VAL A 217 -13.77 29.75 22.92
CA VAL A 217 -15.23 29.61 22.88
C VAL A 217 -15.71 29.66 24.31
N SER A 218 -16.31 30.81 24.66
CA SER A 218 -17.07 31.03 25.88
C SER A 218 -18.23 30.05 25.95
N GLN A 219 -18.17 29.10 26.89
CA GLN A 219 -19.34 28.33 27.32
C GLN A 219 -20.04 29.12 28.43
N SER A 220 -21.29 29.49 28.20
CA SER A 220 -22.22 29.92 29.24
C SER A 220 -22.84 28.69 29.91
N ASP A 221 -22.94 28.80 31.22
CA ASP A 221 -23.39 27.83 32.20
C ASP A 221 -24.78 27.24 31.96
N ASP A 222 -24.98 25.97 32.33
CA ASP A 222 -26.10 25.60 33.20
C ASP A 222 -25.90 24.20 33.83
N LYS A 223 -26.00 24.17 35.17
CA LYS A 223 -26.10 23.00 36.07
C LYS A 223 -27.55 22.95 36.58
N PRO A 224 -28.15 21.80 36.96
CA PRO A 224 -27.83 21.09 38.24
C PRO A 224 -28.04 19.55 38.15
N GLY A 225 -27.75 18.66 39.10
CA GLY A 225 -27.30 18.70 40.49
C GLY A 225 -26.96 17.26 40.97
N LYS A 226 -26.24 17.13 42.09
CA LYS A 226 -25.86 15.88 42.81
C LYS A 226 -26.94 15.47 43.85
N PRO A 227 -26.90 14.23 44.39
CA PRO A 227 -26.18 13.89 45.65
C PRO A 227 -25.30 12.61 45.48
N GLU A 228 -24.10 12.40 46.05
CA GLU A 228 -23.67 12.20 47.47
C GLU A 228 -24.41 11.00 48.10
N ASP A 229 -23.80 9.90 48.61
CA ASP A 229 -22.62 9.69 49.47
C ASP A 229 -22.07 8.25 49.37
N GLY A 230 -20.87 7.97 49.92
CA GLY A 230 -20.48 6.60 50.32
C GLY A 230 -18.98 6.30 50.39
N GLU A 231 -18.41 6.46 51.59
CA GLU A 231 -16.99 6.34 51.96
C GLU A 231 -16.42 4.90 51.95
N GLY A 232 -15.08 4.79 51.85
CA GLY A 232 -14.36 3.53 52.06
C GLY A 232 -12.85 3.61 51.79
N SER A 233 -12.11 4.19 52.73
CA SER A 233 -10.64 4.28 52.75
C SER A 233 -9.96 2.92 52.97
N THR A 234 -8.86 2.64 52.26
CA THR A 234 -7.66 2.02 52.85
C THR A 234 -6.43 2.33 51.97
N GLN A 235 -5.47 3.01 52.59
CA GLN A 235 -4.13 3.26 52.06
C GLN A 235 -3.25 2.02 52.29
N LEU A 236 -2.56 1.55 51.25
CA LEU A 236 -1.28 0.84 51.39
C LEU A 236 -0.33 1.35 50.30
N ALA A 237 0.88 1.67 50.74
CA ALA A 237 1.90 2.36 49.98
C ALA A 237 2.97 1.37 49.48
N HIS A 238 3.61 1.79 48.38
CA HIS A 238 4.95 1.42 47.89
C HIS A 238 5.13 0.10 47.13
N GLY A 239 5.48 0.25 45.84
CA GLY A 239 5.91 -0.80 44.93
C GLY A 239 5.85 -0.31 43.48
N SER A 240 6.63 0.72 43.15
CA SER A 240 6.74 1.28 41.80
C SER A 240 7.45 0.31 40.85
N GLU A 241 6.73 -0.27 39.89
CA GLU A 241 7.35 -0.83 38.67
C GLU A 241 6.55 -0.42 37.44
N GLN A 242 7.07 0.62 36.78
CA GLN A 242 6.67 1.07 35.45
C GLN A 242 7.09 0.02 34.42
N SER A 243 6.13 -0.56 33.69
CA SER A 243 6.39 -1.22 32.41
C SER A 243 5.45 -0.65 31.34
N GLY A 244 5.64 0.66 31.07
CA GLY A 244 5.21 1.24 29.81
C GLY A 244 6.04 0.66 28.65
N PRO A 245 5.57 0.77 27.40
CA PRO A 245 6.33 0.30 26.25
C PRO A 245 7.65 1.07 26.22
N THR A 246 8.77 0.35 26.36
CA THR A 246 10.09 0.92 26.23
C THR A 246 10.16 1.56 24.85
N MET A 247 10.19 2.89 24.81
CA MET A 247 10.59 3.63 23.63
C MET A 247 11.94 3.05 23.23
N LEU A 248 11.98 2.41 22.05
CA LEU A 248 13.22 2.11 21.39
C LEU A 248 13.98 3.43 21.35
N LYS A 249 15.07 3.50 22.12
CA LYS A 249 16.03 4.60 22.04
C LYS A 249 16.26 4.87 20.57
N GLU A 250 16.20 6.14 20.20
CA GLU A 250 16.63 6.64 18.90
C GLU A 250 17.99 6.00 18.62
N GLY A 251 17.95 4.94 17.81
CA GLY A 251 19.15 4.28 17.35
C GLY A 251 19.85 5.30 16.51
N GLU A 252 21.03 5.70 16.96
CA GLU A 252 22.06 6.31 16.13
C GLU A 252 21.95 5.63 14.77
N ALA A 253 21.51 6.39 13.77
CA ALA A 253 21.59 5.93 12.40
C ALA A 253 23.04 5.49 12.22
N SER A 254 23.28 4.20 11.96
CA SER A 254 24.62 3.71 11.68
C SER A 254 25.01 4.26 10.30
N GLY A 255 25.37 5.55 10.27
CA GLY A 255 26.00 6.26 9.17
C GLY A 255 27.47 5.91 9.09
N ALA A 256 27.82 4.63 9.26
CA ALA A 256 29.19 4.14 9.23
C ALA A 256 29.33 3.10 8.12
N ALA A 257 29.31 3.57 6.86
CA ALA A 257 29.84 2.81 5.70
C ALA A 257 30.07 3.63 4.43
N PHE A 258 29.88 4.95 4.42
CA PHE A 258 30.24 5.79 3.27
C PHE A 258 31.12 6.93 3.77
N GLY A 259 32.34 7.03 3.23
CA GLY A 259 33.30 8.07 3.57
C GLY A 259 32.62 9.44 3.51
N ALA A 260 32.69 10.18 4.61
CA ALA A 260 32.07 11.48 4.79
C ALA A 260 32.77 12.59 3.99
N GLU A 261 32.81 12.45 2.66
CA GLU A 261 32.70 13.63 1.80
C GLU A 261 31.22 14.03 1.82
N SER A 262 30.90 14.97 2.70
CA SER A 262 29.55 15.31 3.14
C SER A 262 28.57 15.53 1.98
N PHE A 263 27.66 14.59 1.78
CA PHE A 263 26.48 14.84 0.94
C PHE A 263 25.63 15.92 1.60
N THR A 264 25.22 16.95 0.85
CA THR A 264 24.26 17.92 1.36
C THR A 264 22.90 17.24 1.59
N PRO A 265 22.05 17.74 2.51
CA PRO A 265 20.71 17.20 2.73
C PRO A 265 19.90 17.07 1.44
N GLU A 266 20.02 18.04 0.52
CA GLU A 266 19.35 18.03 -0.79
C GLU A 266 19.83 16.88 -1.66
N LYS A 267 21.15 16.62 -1.66
CA LYS A 267 21.75 15.52 -2.42
C LYS A 267 21.36 14.17 -1.84
N MET A 268 21.32 14.04 -0.51
CA MET A 268 20.85 12.82 0.17
C MET A 268 19.37 12.55 -0.16
N LEU A 269 18.51 13.57 -0.10
CA LEU A 269 17.10 13.48 -0.47
C LEU A 269 16.95 13.02 -1.92
N HIS A 270 17.69 13.62 -2.84
CA HIS A 270 17.67 13.25 -4.25
C HIS A 270 18.12 11.79 -4.47
N LEU A 271 19.24 11.38 -3.88
CA LEU A 271 19.74 10.01 -3.98
C LEU A 271 18.77 8.99 -3.37
N GLY A 272 18.17 9.31 -2.23
CA GLY A 272 17.16 8.46 -1.62
C GLY A 272 15.95 8.24 -2.54
N ARG A 273 15.49 9.30 -3.23
CA ARG A 273 14.40 9.19 -4.23
C ARG A 273 14.81 8.30 -5.40
N MET A 274 16.03 8.46 -5.92
CA MET A 274 16.54 7.59 -6.99
C MET A 274 16.63 6.13 -6.55
N CYS A 275 17.02 5.86 -5.31
CA CYS A 275 17.09 4.51 -4.77
C CYS A 275 15.71 3.85 -4.69
N LYS A 276 14.68 4.61 -4.29
CA LYS A 276 13.28 4.14 -4.32
C LYS A 276 12.84 3.81 -5.74
N GLN A 277 13.09 4.72 -6.68
CA GLN A 277 12.75 4.53 -8.10
C GLN A 277 13.41 3.28 -8.68
N LEU A 278 14.65 2.97 -8.29
CA LEU A 278 15.36 1.79 -8.78
C LEU A 278 14.67 0.49 -8.34
N ILE A 279 14.20 0.43 -7.09
CA ILE A 279 13.42 -0.70 -6.58
C ILE A 279 12.04 -0.78 -7.28
N ASP A 280 11.41 0.37 -7.53
CA ASP A 280 10.10 0.38 -8.19
C ASP A 280 10.19 0.03 -9.68
N ALA A 281 11.31 0.34 -10.34
CA ALA A 281 11.57 -0.02 -11.72
C ALA A 281 11.63 -1.54 -11.93
N GLY A 282 12.21 -2.31 -11.00
CA GLY A 282 12.18 -3.77 -11.12
C GLY A 282 10.80 -4.38 -10.81
N ARG A 283 9.99 -3.73 -9.95
CA ARG A 283 8.56 -4.10 -9.79
C ARG A 283 7.78 -3.83 -11.07
N LEU A 284 8.02 -2.67 -11.70
CA LEU A 284 7.42 -2.30 -12.97
C LEU A 284 7.80 -3.30 -14.08
N ALA A 285 9.07 -3.67 -14.16
CA ALA A 285 9.56 -4.69 -15.09
C ALA A 285 8.86 -6.03 -14.85
N TYR A 286 8.78 -6.50 -13.60
CA TYR A 286 8.07 -7.72 -13.25
C TYR A 286 6.60 -7.70 -13.68
N VAL A 287 5.88 -6.60 -13.43
CA VAL A 287 4.47 -6.48 -13.86
C VAL A 287 4.33 -6.52 -15.39
N ARG A 288 5.23 -5.87 -16.12
CA ARG A 288 5.18 -5.83 -17.60
C ARG A 288 5.55 -7.18 -18.22
N GLU A 289 6.59 -7.81 -17.71
CA GLU A 289 7.21 -9.00 -18.32
C GLU A 289 6.59 -10.31 -17.82
N VAL A 290 6.25 -10.39 -16.53
CA VAL A 290 5.73 -11.62 -15.91
C VAL A 290 4.20 -11.61 -15.88
N LEU A 291 3.57 -10.53 -15.40
CA LEU A 291 2.10 -10.46 -15.40
C LEU A 291 1.49 -10.11 -16.77
N GLY A 292 2.33 -9.66 -17.72
CA GLY A 292 1.92 -9.32 -19.08
C GLY A 292 1.03 -8.07 -19.18
N LEU A 293 1.02 -7.21 -18.16
CA LEU A 293 0.18 -6.03 -18.10
C LEU A 293 0.86 -4.80 -18.72
N GLN A 294 0.06 -3.86 -19.22
CA GLN A 294 0.54 -2.49 -19.37
C GLN A 294 0.66 -1.88 -17.97
N ALA A 295 1.73 -1.14 -17.70
CA ALA A 295 1.95 -0.60 -16.37
C ALA A 295 2.78 0.68 -16.41
N ASP A 296 2.52 1.58 -15.47
CA ASP A 296 3.22 2.84 -15.26
C ASP A 296 3.47 3.10 -13.77
N LEU A 297 4.50 3.91 -13.48
CA LEU A 297 4.72 4.50 -12.17
C LEU A 297 4.28 5.97 -12.22
N VAL A 298 3.22 6.31 -11.49
CA VAL A 298 2.61 7.65 -11.52
C VAL A 298 2.61 8.30 -10.16
N GLN A 299 2.61 9.64 -10.14
CA GLN A 299 2.42 10.39 -8.91
C GLN A 299 0.93 10.58 -8.62
N TYR A 300 0.45 10.13 -7.47
CA TYR A 300 -1.00 10.15 -7.16
C TYR A 300 -1.43 11.33 -6.26
N CYS A 301 -0.48 12.03 -5.66
CA CYS A 301 -0.73 13.26 -4.90
C CYS A 301 0.50 14.15 -4.91
N LEU A 302 0.31 15.41 -4.50
CA LEU A 302 1.40 16.36 -4.36
C LEU A 302 2.40 15.89 -3.31
N GLU A 303 3.68 16.20 -3.52
CA GLU A 303 4.77 15.80 -2.62
C GLU A 303 4.61 16.41 -1.21
N GLU A 304 3.96 17.57 -1.10
CA GLU A 304 3.63 18.19 0.18
C GLU A 304 2.61 17.35 0.98
N VAL A 305 1.73 16.61 0.30
CA VAL A 305 0.74 15.72 0.92
C VAL A 305 1.40 14.42 1.38
N SER A 306 2.23 13.81 0.54
CA SER A 306 2.97 12.58 0.87
C SER A 306 4.32 12.53 0.16
N ALA A 307 5.38 12.23 0.91
CA ALA A 307 6.69 11.87 0.31
C ALA A 307 6.69 10.46 -0.30
N GLU A 308 5.69 9.64 0.03
CA GLU A 308 5.44 8.34 -0.58
C GLU A 308 4.25 8.53 -1.54
N ASN A 309 4.49 9.13 -2.71
CA ASN A 309 3.46 9.49 -3.67
C ASN A 309 3.56 8.71 -4.99
N CYS A 310 4.29 7.59 -5.03
CA CYS A 310 4.39 6.75 -6.21
C CYS A 310 3.31 5.65 -6.19
N LEU A 311 2.55 5.54 -7.28
CA LEU A 311 1.55 4.50 -7.52
C LEU A 311 2.02 3.62 -8.68
N LEU A 312 2.14 2.31 -8.43
CA LEU A 312 2.22 1.32 -9.49
C LEU A 312 0.81 1.06 -10.00
N VAL A 313 0.52 1.52 -11.22
CA VAL A 313 -0.74 1.28 -11.91
C VAL A 313 -0.51 0.36 -13.09
N ALA A 314 -1.34 -0.67 -13.23
CA ALA A 314 -1.26 -1.63 -14.33
C ALA A 314 -2.65 -2.09 -14.76
N TRP A 315 -2.81 -2.39 -16.04
CA TRP A 315 -4.06 -2.81 -16.64
C TRP A 315 -3.81 -3.78 -17.81
N ALA A 316 -4.78 -4.66 -18.07
CA ALA A 316 -4.68 -5.60 -19.19
C ALA A 316 -4.88 -4.88 -20.54
N ARG A 317 -4.31 -5.42 -21.61
CA ARG A 317 -4.34 -4.77 -22.95
C ARG A 317 -5.75 -4.71 -23.56
N ASP A 318 -6.65 -5.56 -23.11
CA ASP A 318 -8.04 -5.68 -23.53
C ASP A 318 -9.01 -4.83 -22.69
N THR A 319 -8.51 -4.05 -21.71
CA THR A 319 -9.37 -3.15 -20.94
C THR A 319 -9.88 -2.04 -21.86
N PRO A 320 -11.20 -1.88 -22.07
CA PRO A 320 -11.73 -0.86 -22.96
C PRO A 320 -11.37 0.53 -22.43
N ASP A 321 -10.88 1.39 -23.32
CA ASP A 321 -10.77 2.82 -23.03
C ASP A 321 -12.17 3.32 -22.67
N VAL A 322 -12.34 3.91 -21.48
CA VAL A 322 -13.61 4.56 -21.14
C VAL A 322 -13.70 5.80 -22.03
N LYS A 323 -14.70 5.84 -22.90
CA LYS A 323 -15.02 7.04 -23.67
C LYS A 323 -15.51 8.10 -22.68
N ASP A 324 -14.77 9.20 -22.60
CA ASP A 324 -15.14 10.40 -21.84
C ASP A 324 -16.52 10.95 -22.26
#